data_AF-A0A7M4EB31-F1
#
_entry.id   AF-A0A7M4EB31-F1
#
_cell.length_a   1.000
_cell.length_b   1.000
_cell.length_c   1.000
_cell.angle_alpha   90.00
_cell.angle_beta   90.00
_cell.angle_gamma   90.00
#
_symmetry.space_group_name_H-M   'P 1'
#
loop_
_entity.id
_entity.type
_entity.pdbx_description
1 polymer ?
#
loop_
_entity_poly.entity_id
_entity_poly.type
_entity_poly.pdbx_seq_one_letter_code
_entity_poly.pdbx_strand_id
1 'polypeptide(L)' 'MKRAAPRSTLRGLIKKHKPQLRLATNVDLLVHLNFLLFLHRLAEEARINAFENKSKIIKLEHVISAAKISLKKSRG' A
#
# COMPACT_ATOMS: atom_id res chain seq x y z
N MET A 1 10.50 2.18 -14.10
CA MET A 1 9.30 2.46 -13.28
C MET A 1 8.97 3.95 -13.34
N LYS A 2 7.72 4.31 -13.63
CA LYS A 2 7.27 5.71 -13.49
C LYS A 2 7.34 6.08 -12.00
N ARG A 3 8.16 7.08 -11.64
CA ARG A 3 8.41 7.49 -10.24
C ARG A 3 7.55 8.67 -9.77
N ALA A 4 6.74 9.24 -10.67
CA ALA A 4 5.90 10.39 -10.36
C ALA A 4 4.69 9.98 -9.50
N ALA A 5 4.49 10.69 -8.39
CA ALA A 5 3.35 10.48 -7.50
C ALA A 5 2.05 10.97 -8.16
N PRO A 6 0.95 10.18 -8.17
CA PRO A 6 -0.33 10.59 -8.71
C PRO A 6 -1.09 11.49 -7.71
N ARG A 7 -0.67 12.76 -7.60
CA ARG A 7 -1.13 13.72 -6.57
C ARG A 7 -2.65 13.97 -6.60
N SER A 8 -3.21 14.19 -7.79
CA SER A 8 -4.66 14.43 -7.98
C SER A 8 -5.50 13.23 -7.56
N THR A 9 -5.08 12.03 -7.97
CA THR A 9 -5.74 10.77 -7.60
C THR A 9 -5.72 10.53 -6.10
N LEU A 10 -4.56 10.73 -5.45
CA LEU A 10 -4.43 10.57 -3.98
C LEU A 10 -5.36 11.54 -3.24
N ARG A 11 -5.36 12.82 -3.61
CA ARG A 11 -6.24 13.83 -3.00
C ARG A 11 -7.72 13.50 -3.21
N GLY A 12 -8.10 13.05 -4.42
CA GLY A 12 -9.46 12.60 -4.73
C GLY A 12 -9.90 11.39 -3.90
N LEU A 13 -9.03 10.39 -3.76
CA LEU A 13 -9.30 9.18 -2.97
C LEU A 13 -9.51 9.51 -1.49
N ILE A 14 -8.66 10.36 -0.92
CA ILE A 14 -8.77 10.79 0.48
C ILE A 14 -10.07 11.57 0.69
N LYS A 15 -10.41 12.51 -0.22
CA LYS A 15 -11.64 13.29 -0.13
C LYS A 15 -12.91 12.44 -0.29
N LYS A 16 -12.86 11.38 -1.11
CA LYS A 16 -13.96 10.42 -1.24
C LYS A 16 -14.25 9.70 0.08
N HIS A 17 -13.21 9.32 0.83
CA HIS A 17 -13.37 8.60 2.11
C HIS A 17 -13.64 9.55 3.28
N LYS A 18 -13.05 10.76 3.28
CA LYS A 18 -13.25 11.80 4.29
C LYS A 18 -13.45 13.16 3.63
N PRO A 19 -14.69 13.55 3.28
CA PRO A 19 -14.97 14.77 2.51
C PRO A 19 -14.64 16.06 3.24
N GLN A 20 -14.68 16.05 4.57
CA GLN A 20 -14.37 17.22 5.41
C GLN A 20 -12.86 17.40 5.68
N LEU A 21 -12.02 16.42 5.34
CA LEU A 21 -10.59 16.48 5.62
C LEU A 21 -9.87 17.39 4.62
N ARG A 22 -9.20 18.43 5.13
CA ARG A 22 -8.34 19.32 4.32
C ARG A 22 -6.88 18.88 4.44
N LEU A 23 -6.25 18.61 3.31
CA LEU A 23 -4.82 18.26 3.24
C LEU A 23 -3.99 19.51 3.02
N ALA A 24 -3.03 19.77 3.91
CA ALA A 24 -2.05 20.82 3.71
C ALA A 24 -1.17 20.56 2.47
N THR A 25 -0.44 21.59 2.05
CA THR A 25 0.48 21.52 0.91
C THR A 25 1.49 20.39 1.10
N ASN A 26 1.74 19.60 0.06
CA ASN A 26 2.71 18.50 0.01
C ASN A 26 2.48 17.32 0.98
N VAL A 27 1.48 17.35 1.87
CA VAL A 27 1.10 16.19 2.71
C VAL A 27 0.72 14.98 1.86
N ASP A 28 0.19 15.21 0.65
CA ASP A 28 -0.10 14.17 -0.33
C ASP A 28 1.14 13.33 -0.73
N LEU A 29 2.34 13.92 -0.68
CA LEU A 29 3.60 13.21 -0.94
C LEU A 29 3.99 12.30 0.23
N LEU A 30 3.72 12.71 1.47
CA LEU A 30 3.94 11.86 2.64
C LEU A 30 2.96 10.67 2.65
N VAL A 31 1.71 10.91 2.26
CA VAL A 31 0.74 9.82 2.07
C VAL A 31 1.20 8.88 0.96
N HIS A 32 1.73 9.41 -0.15
CA HIS A 32 2.31 8.58 -1.22
C HIS A 32 3.50 7.75 -0.72
N LEU A 33 4.41 8.35 0.04
CA LEU A 33 5.54 7.64 0.63
C LEU A 33 5.07 6.50 1.54
N ASN A 34 4.10 6.77 2.42
CA ASN A 34 3.53 5.74 3.29
C ASN A 34 2.90 4.61 2.48
N PHE A 35 2.20 4.93 1.38
CA PHE A 35 1.66 3.93 0.47
C PHE A 35 2.75 3.10 -0.22
N LEU A 36 3.86 3.70 -0.64
CA LEU A 36 5.00 2.96 -1.21
C LEU A 36 5.63 2.02 -0.19
N LEU A 37 5.81 2.48 1.06
CA LEU A 37 6.32 1.66 2.15
C LEU A 37 5.38 0.50 2.48
N PHE A 38 4.07 0.74 2.44
CA PHE A 38 3.05 -0.32 2.57
C PHE A 38 3.18 -1.37 1.46
N LEU A 39 3.27 -0.95 0.19
CA LEU A 39 3.43 -1.88 -0.94
C LEU A 39 4.73 -2.67 -0.85
N HIS A 40 5.83 -2.04 -0.42
CA HIS A 40 7.10 -2.73 -0.21
C HIS A 40 6.95 -3.84 0.84
N ARG A 41 6.38 -3.52 2.01
CA ARG A 41 6.12 -4.52 3.08
C ARG A 41 5.20 -5.63 2.60
N LEU A 42 4.15 -5.29 1.86
CA LEU A 42 3.23 -6.28 1.30
C LEU A 42 3.93 -7.22 0.31
N ALA A 43 4.80 -6.69 -0.54
CA ALA A 43 5.56 -7.47 -1.51
C ALA A 43 6.57 -8.42 -0.84
N GLU A 44 7.25 -7.96 0.21
CA GLU A 44 8.14 -8.82 1.01
C GLU A 44 7.37 -9.97 1.68
N GLU A 45 6.28 -9.67 2.38
CA GLU A 45 5.43 -10.67 3.06
C GLU A 45 4.81 -11.66 2.05
N ALA A 46 4.34 -11.18 0.91
CA ALA A 46 3.80 -12.05 -0.14
C ALA A 46 4.88 -12.97 -0.75
N ARG A 47 6.12 -12.50 -0.84
CA ARG A 47 7.25 -13.31 -1.32
C ARG A 47 7.63 -14.39 -0.31
N ILE A 48 7.67 -14.05 0.97
CA ILE A 48 7.92 -15.01 2.06
C ILE A 48 6.84 -16.10 2.05
N ASN A 49 5.56 -15.72 2.01
CA ASN A 49 4.45 -16.66 1.93
C ASN A 49 4.52 -17.57 0.69
N ALA A 50 4.93 -17.04 -0.46
CA ALA A 50 5.10 -17.85 -1.67
C ALA A 50 6.24 -18.86 -1.52
N PHE A 51 7.35 -18.44 -0.92
CA PHE A 51 8.52 -19.28 -0.66
C PHE A 51 8.19 -20.41 0.33
N GLU A 52 7.49 -20.11 1.43
CA GLU A 52 7.04 -21.10 2.41
C GLU A 52 6.11 -22.16 1.77
N ASN A 53 5.24 -21.73 0.86
CA ASN A 53 4.37 -22.62 0.09
C ASN A 53 5.07 -23.32 -1.10
N LYS A 54 6.40 -23.22 -1.20
CA LYS A 54 7.22 -23.78 -2.30
C LYS A 54 6.75 -23.35 -3.69
N SER A 55 6.11 -22.18 -3.80
CA SER A 55 5.61 -21.62 -5.04
C SER A 55 6.65 -20.72 -5.68
N LYS A 56 6.95 -20.97 -6.97
CA LYS A 56 7.86 -20.12 -7.76
C LYS A 56 7.25 -18.77 -8.14
N ILE A 57 5.92 -18.62 -8.04
CA ILE A 57 5.17 -17.43 -8.43
C ILE A 57 4.32 -16.95 -7.26
N ILE A 58 4.17 -15.63 -7.12
CA ILE A 58 3.23 -15.03 -6.18
C ILE A 58 1.81 -15.22 -6.71
N LYS A 59 1.03 -16.05 -6.02
CA LYS A 59 -0.39 -16.28 -6.29
C LYS A 59 -1.26 -15.39 -5.43
N LEU A 60 -2.54 -15.29 -5.79
CA LEU A 60 -3.54 -14.51 -5.08
C LEU A 60 -3.61 -14.88 -3.57
N GLU A 61 -3.52 -16.16 -3.24
CA GLU A 61 -3.57 -16.65 -1.86
C GLU A 61 -2.45 -16.07 -0.97
N HIS A 62 -1.23 -15.96 -1.50
CA HIS A 62 -0.09 -15.38 -0.78
C HIS A 62 -0.29 -13.88 -0.53
N VAL A 63 -0.86 -13.17 -1.52
CA VAL A 63 -1.16 -11.74 -1.41
C VAL A 63 -2.29 -11.48 -0.43
N ILE A 64 -3.35 -12.30 -0.42
CA ILE A 64 -4.45 -12.17 0.54
C ILE A 64 -3.95 -12.38 1.96
N SER A 65 -3.12 -13.40 2.19
CA SER A 65 -2.51 -13.65 3.50
C SER A 65 -1.63 -12.47 3.94
N ALA A 66 -0.71 -12.05 3.07
CA ALA A 66 0.17 -10.91 3.33
C ALA A 66 -0.62 -9.61 3.58
N ALA A 67 -1.67 -9.34 2.81
CA ALA A 67 -2.50 -8.15 2.95
C ALA A 67 -3.16 -8.07 4.32
N LYS A 68 -3.67 -9.17 4.86
CA LYS A 68 -4.25 -9.19 6.22
C LYS A 68 -3.23 -8.76 7.27
N ILE A 69 -2.00 -9.26 7.17
CA ILE A 69 -0.90 -8.95 8.09
C ILE A 69 -0.43 -7.51 7.91
N SER A 70 -0.14 -7.10 6.68
CA SER A 70 0.35 -5.74 6.37
C SER A 70 -0.68 -4.67 6.75
N LEU A 71 -1.97 -4.88 6.45
CA LEU A 71 -3.02 -3.93 6.85
C LEU A 71 -3.15 -3.83 8.37
N LYS A 72 -2.96 -4.92 9.12
CA LYS A 72 -2.95 -4.89 10.59
C LYS A 72 -1.75 -4.10 11.12
N LYS A 73 -0.57 -4.30 10.55
CA LYS A 73 0.68 -3.57 10.90
C LYS A 73 0.64 -2.08 10.52
N SER A 74 -0.17 -1.71 9.52
CA SER A 74 -0.29 -0.33 9.03
C SER A 74 -1.42 0.46 9.69
N ARG A 75 -2.07 -0.08 10.72
CA ARG A 75 -2.96 0.71 11.57
C ARG A 75 -2.09 1.71 12.36
N GLY A 76 -2.45 2.99 12.25
CA GLY A 76 -1.86 4.08 13.03
C GLY A 76 -2.52 4.24 14.37
#